data_AF-A0AAD0YFE6-F1
#
_entry.id   AF-A0AAD0YFE6-F1
#
_cell.length_a   1.000
_cell.length_b   1.000
_cell.length_c   1.000
_cell.angle_alpha   90.00
_cell.angle_beta   90.00
_cell.angle_gamma   90.00
#
_symmetry.space_group_name_H-M   'P 1'
#
loop_
_entity.id
_entity.type
_entity.pdbx_description
1 polymer ?
#
loop_
_entity_poly.entity_id
_entity_poly.type
_entity_poly.pdbx_seq_one_letter_code
_entity_poly.pdbx_strand_id
1 'polypeptide(L)'
;MKPQIPFRIGYQYDNWELSLMSIVDSISDNSYSSYLWVGSEVKKFLNFTPHRTELIFYWDLLKVVILEFDQKSEIYYNRLNKAIIERFLDSEFTLEIHPDGTIIHKFMTRKVNYWNIYFPASKGIRLIYFSNSFTHIKTLLE
;
A
#
# COMPACT_ATOMS: atom_id res chain seq x y z
N MET A 1 12.11 18.47 4.18
CA MET A 1 11.46 18.05 2.93
C MET A 1 10.03 17.60 3.24
N LYS A 2 9.04 17.90 2.38
CA LYS A 2 7.67 17.42 2.58
C LYS A 2 7.65 15.88 2.44
N PRO A 3 7.03 15.13 3.37
CA PRO A 3 6.92 13.67 3.28
C PRO A 3 6.27 13.27 1.95
N GLN A 4 6.95 12.44 1.17
CA GLN A 4 6.50 12.03 -0.18
C GLN A 4 5.81 10.66 -0.16
N ILE A 5 4.93 10.48 -1.14
CA ILE A 5 4.36 9.19 -1.52
C ILE A 5 5.09 8.78 -2.79
N PRO A 6 5.87 7.67 -2.77
CA PRO A 6 6.85 7.39 -3.82
C PRO A 6 6.24 6.88 -5.12
N PHE A 7 5.29 5.94 -5.04
CA PHE A 7 4.64 5.36 -6.21
C PHE A 7 3.25 5.96 -6.34
N ARG A 8 3.01 6.81 -7.33
CA ARG A 8 1.73 7.49 -7.51
C ARG A 8 0.81 6.64 -8.38
N ILE A 9 -0.41 6.40 -7.90
CA ILE A 9 -1.44 5.69 -8.66
C ILE A 9 -1.69 6.38 -10.00
N GLY A 10 -1.79 5.59 -11.07
CA GLY A 10 -1.99 6.03 -12.45
C GLY A 10 -0.71 6.38 -13.21
N TYR A 11 0.48 6.17 -12.63
CA TYR A 11 1.74 6.35 -13.34
C TYR A 11 2.07 5.11 -14.18
N GLN A 12 2.81 5.34 -15.27
CA GLN A 12 3.18 4.30 -16.24
C GLN A 12 4.27 3.38 -15.70
N TYR A 13 4.21 2.10 -16.11
CA TYR A 13 5.19 1.05 -15.82
C TYR A 13 6.63 1.47 -16.16
N ASP A 14 6.83 2.07 -17.33
CA ASP A 14 8.14 2.51 -17.85
C ASP A 14 8.93 3.40 -16.89
N ASN A 15 8.25 4.10 -15.96
CA ASN A 15 8.93 4.89 -14.93
C ASN A 15 9.82 4.05 -14.00
N TRP A 16 9.55 2.74 -13.91
CA TRP A 16 10.17 1.83 -12.95
C TRP A 16 10.60 0.49 -13.54
N GLU A 17 10.42 0.26 -14.84
CA GLU A 17 10.72 -1.01 -15.53
C GLU A 17 12.05 -1.65 -15.08
N LEU A 18 13.14 -0.87 -15.09
CA LEU A 18 14.49 -1.35 -14.73
C LEU A 18 14.69 -1.61 -13.23
N SER A 19 13.72 -1.29 -12.40
CA SER A 19 13.74 -1.44 -10.94
C SER A 19 12.66 -2.41 -10.44
N LEU A 20 12.05 -3.17 -11.34
CA LEU A 20 10.98 -4.10 -11.04
C LEU A 20 11.37 -5.54 -11.37
N MET A 21 11.01 -6.46 -10.49
CA MET A 21 11.12 -7.90 -10.70
C MET A 21 9.72 -8.49 -10.76
N SER A 22 9.38 -9.17 -11.84
CA SER A 22 8.09 -9.86 -11.97
C SER A 22 7.96 -10.96 -10.90
N ILE A 23 6.76 -11.06 -10.32
CA ILE A 23 6.40 -12.10 -9.35
C ILE A 23 5.09 -12.75 -9.79
N VAL A 24 4.66 -13.80 -9.07
CA VAL A 24 3.34 -14.39 -9.29
C VAL A 24 2.26 -13.32 -9.07
N ASP A 25 1.31 -13.25 -9.99
CA ASP A 25 0.26 -12.24 -9.96
C ASP A 25 -0.65 -12.42 -8.74
N SER A 26 -0.82 -11.32 -7.99
CA SER A 26 -1.69 -11.27 -6.81
C SER A 26 -3.18 -11.20 -7.19
N ILE A 27 -3.49 -11.00 -8.47
CA ILE A 27 -4.83 -10.97 -9.04
C ILE A 27 -4.84 -11.91 -10.23
N SER A 28 -5.77 -12.86 -10.27
CA SER A 28 -5.84 -13.91 -11.30
C SER A 28 -6.34 -13.43 -12.68
N ASP A 29 -6.75 -12.17 -12.80
CA ASP A 29 -7.12 -11.55 -14.06
C ASP A 29 -5.86 -11.21 -14.86
N ASN A 30 -5.73 -11.80 -16.06
CA ASN A 30 -4.60 -11.64 -16.98
C ASN A 30 -4.30 -10.18 -17.38
N SER A 31 -5.19 -9.24 -17.09
CA SER A 31 -4.98 -7.81 -17.33
C SER A 31 -4.11 -7.14 -16.26
N TYR A 32 -3.85 -7.83 -15.14
CA TYR A 32 -3.03 -7.35 -14.05
C TYR A 32 -1.68 -8.04 -14.02
N SER A 33 -0.66 -7.31 -13.60
CA SER A 33 0.67 -7.85 -13.40
C SER A 33 1.28 -7.34 -12.09
N SER A 34 1.80 -8.26 -11.28
CA SER A 34 2.45 -7.95 -10.01
C SER A 34 3.97 -7.90 -10.16
N TYR A 35 4.56 -6.87 -9.56
CA TYR A 35 6.01 -6.68 -9.54
C TYR A 35 6.51 -6.33 -8.16
N LEU A 36 7.67 -6.87 -7.80
CA LEU A 36 8.42 -6.47 -6.62
C LEU A 36 9.35 -5.30 -6.96
N TRP A 37 9.35 -4.27 -6.12
CA TRP A 37 10.36 -3.21 -6.18
C TRP A 37 11.73 -3.75 -5.75
N VAL A 38 12.70 -3.69 -6.66
CA VAL A 38 14.10 -4.12 -6.43
C VAL A 38 15.11 -3.01 -6.74
N GLY A 39 14.64 -1.77 -6.91
CA GLY A 39 15.50 -0.61 -7.14
C GLY A 39 16.47 -0.36 -5.99
N SER A 40 17.63 0.23 -6.32
CA SER A 40 18.75 0.45 -5.38
C SER A 40 18.39 1.31 -4.17
N GLU A 41 17.43 2.23 -4.31
CA GLU A 41 16.93 3.05 -3.22
C GLU A 41 15.61 2.52 -2.67
N VAL A 42 15.56 2.29 -1.35
CA VAL A 42 14.30 2.00 -0.66
C VAL A 42 13.43 3.26 -0.66
N LYS A 43 12.27 3.17 -1.31
CA LYS A 43 11.33 4.28 -1.40
C LYS A 43 10.46 4.35 -0.14
N LYS A 44 10.64 5.43 0.64
CA LYS A 44 9.90 5.66 1.90
C LYS A 44 8.51 6.23 1.64
N PHE A 45 7.52 5.74 2.37
CA PHE A 45 6.17 6.31 2.40
C PHE A 45 6.01 7.18 3.64
N LEU A 46 5.83 8.50 3.46
CA LEU A 46 5.71 9.44 4.58
C LEU A 46 6.82 9.30 5.65
N ASN A 47 8.05 9.03 5.20
CA ASN A 47 9.24 8.71 6.01
C ASN A 47 9.26 7.33 6.71
N PHE A 48 8.25 6.49 6.49
CA PHE A 48 8.23 5.10 6.92
C PHE A 48 8.89 4.24 5.83
N THR A 49 9.80 3.36 6.26
CA THR A 49 10.59 2.52 5.35
C THR A 49 9.97 1.13 5.29
N PRO A 50 9.33 0.74 4.18
CA PRO A 50 8.83 -0.62 4.01
C PRO A 50 10.01 -1.57 3.84
N HIS A 51 9.84 -2.83 4.22
CA HIS A 51 10.83 -3.87 3.97
C HIS A 51 10.58 -4.57 2.62
N ARG A 52 9.31 -4.59 2.18
CA ARG A 52 8.87 -5.13 0.89
C ARG A 52 7.86 -4.18 0.26
N THR A 53 7.96 -4.00 -1.05
CA THR A 53 7.04 -3.17 -1.83
C THR A 53 6.66 -3.88 -3.10
N GLU A 54 5.36 -4.07 -3.27
CA GLU A 54 4.76 -4.67 -4.46
C GLU A 54 3.92 -3.63 -5.20
N LEU A 55 4.08 -3.60 -6.52
CA LEU A 55 3.37 -2.74 -7.44
C LEU A 55 2.51 -3.61 -8.35
N ILE A 56 1.21 -3.33 -8.40
CA ILE A 56 0.28 -4.04 -9.29
C ILE A 56 -0.21 -3.08 -10.35
N PHE A 57 0.06 -3.43 -11.60
CA PHE A 57 -0.33 -2.66 -12.77
C PHE A 57 -1.54 -3.31 -13.44
N TYR A 58 -2.40 -2.46 -14.02
CA TYR A 58 -3.42 -2.88 -14.97
C TYR A 58 -2.99 -2.35 -16.33
N TRP A 59 -2.64 -3.24 -17.26
CA TRP A 59 -1.79 -2.89 -18.40
C TRP A 59 -0.56 -2.12 -17.88
N ASP A 60 -0.28 -0.94 -18.42
CA ASP A 60 0.90 -0.17 -18.03
C ASP A 60 0.62 0.82 -16.89
N LEU A 61 -0.59 0.87 -16.32
CA LEU A 61 -0.95 1.86 -15.30
C LEU A 61 -0.93 1.27 -13.90
N LEU A 62 -0.16 1.89 -13.00
CA LEU A 62 -0.11 1.50 -11.60
C LEU A 62 -1.49 1.67 -10.94
N LYS A 63 -2.07 0.58 -10.45
CA LYS A 63 -3.39 0.58 -9.80
C LYS A 63 -3.32 0.36 -8.30
N VAL A 64 -2.35 -0.43 -7.85
CA VAL A 64 -2.21 -0.79 -6.43
C VAL A 64 -0.75 -0.76 -6.04
N VAL A 65 -0.50 -0.30 -4.82
CA VAL A 65 0.79 -0.43 -4.16
C VAL A 65 0.57 -1.08 -2.82
N ILE A 66 1.37 -2.10 -2.53
CA ILE A 66 1.37 -2.80 -1.25
C ILE A 66 2.73 -2.58 -0.60
N LEU A 67 2.71 -1.96 0.57
CA LEU A 67 3.89 -1.73 1.40
C LEU A 67 3.80 -2.60 2.64
N GLU A 68 4.80 -3.43 2.87
CA GLU A 68 4.83 -4.31 4.04
C GLU A 68 5.90 -3.85 5.03
N PHE A 69 5.57 -3.92 6.33
CA PHE A 69 6.45 -3.58 7.43
C PHE A 69 6.40 -4.70 8.48
N ASP A 70 7.46 -5.49 8.54
CA ASP A 70 7.56 -6.61 9.47
C ASP A 70 8.11 -6.20 10.84
N GLN A 71 7.73 -6.98 11.85
CA GLN A 71 8.21 -6.87 13.22
C GLN A 71 7.98 -5.47 13.82
N LYS A 72 6.83 -4.87 13.50
CA LYS A 72 6.45 -3.52 13.96
C LYS A 72 5.43 -3.61 15.09
N SER A 73 5.59 -2.72 16.07
CA SER A 73 4.63 -2.60 17.16
C SER A 73 3.38 -1.84 16.72
N GLU A 74 2.31 -2.00 17.49
CA GLU A 74 1.10 -1.18 17.37
C GLU A 74 1.41 0.33 17.47
N ILE A 75 2.43 0.72 18.25
CA ILE A 75 2.90 2.12 18.32
C ILE A 75 3.39 2.60 16.94
N TYR A 76 4.12 1.75 16.21
CA TYR A 76 4.57 2.08 14.86
C TYR A 76 3.38 2.22 13.89
N TYR A 77 2.40 1.31 14.00
CA TYR A 77 1.15 1.37 13.24
C TYR A 77 0.39 2.69 13.49
N ASN A 78 0.21 3.06 14.75
CA ASN A 78 -0.48 4.30 15.14
C ASN A 78 0.26 5.56 14.67
N ARG A 79 1.60 5.55 14.68
CA ARG A 79 2.41 6.63 14.10
C ARG A 79 2.21 6.76 12.59
N LEU A 80 2.11 5.64 11.87
CA LEU A 80 1.84 5.63 10.44
C LEU A 80 0.45 6.19 10.14
N ASN A 81 -0.58 5.78 10.89
CA ASN A 81 -1.93 6.35 10.77
C ASN A 81 -1.94 7.86 11.01
N LYS A 82 -1.26 8.33 12.07
CA LYS A 82 -1.14 9.77 12.36
C LYS A 82 -0.52 10.53 11.18
N ALA A 83 0.55 10.00 10.59
CA ALA A 83 1.19 10.63 9.43
C ALA A 83 0.28 10.68 8.20
N ILE A 84 -0.55 9.65 7.98
CA ILE A 84 -1.56 9.65 6.90
C ILE A 84 -2.61 10.73 7.13
N ILE A 85 -3.15 10.83 8.35
CA ILE A 85 -4.13 11.86 8.74
C ILE A 85 -3.55 13.26 8.55
N GLU A 86 -2.34 13.51 9.04
CA GLU A 86 -1.64 14.79 8.88
C GLU A 86 -1.38 15.12 7.41
N ARG A 87 -1.15 14.11 6.57
CA ARG A 87 -0.91 14.29 5.13
C ARG A 87 -2.20 14.62 4.36
N PHE A 88 -3.31 14.05 4.80
CA PHE A 88 -4.62 14.13 4.17
C PHE A 88 -5.65 14.71 5.17
N LEU A 89 -5.45 15.97 5.56
CA LEU A 89 -6.26 16.64 6.60
C LEU A 89 -7.78 16.59 6.35
N ASP A 90 -8.19 16.48 5.09
CA ASP A 90 -9.61 16.42 4.68
C ASP A 90 -10.12 14.99 4.41
N SER A 91 -9.33 13.95 4.70
CA SER A 91 -9.77 12.57 4.44
C SER A 91 -10.67 12.05 5.56
N GLU A 92 -11.84 11.56 5.20
CA GLU A 92 -12.62 10.68 6.07
C GLU A 92 -11.86 9.36 6.26
N PHE A 93 -11.94 8.81 7.47
CA PHE A 93 -11.40 7.50 7.77
C PHE A 93 -12.39 6.64 8.55
N THR A 94 -12.30 5.33 8.32
CA THR A 94 -13.03 4.32 9.08
C THR A 94 -12.06 3.34 9.73
N LEU A 95 -12.50 2.77 10.85
CA LEU A 95 -11.78 1.74 11.59
C LEU A 95 -12.59 0.45 11.56
N GLU A 96 -11.96 -0.65 11.17
CA GLU A 96 -12.52 -1.99 11.22
C GLU A 96 -11.63 -2.89 12.07
N ILE A 97 -12.24 -3.70 12.94
CA ILE A 97 -11.55 -4.67 13.80
C ILE A 97 -12.18 -6.03 13.53
N HIS A 98 -11.35 -6.98 13.11
CA HIS A 98 -11.76 -8.34 12.81
C HIS A 98 -11.69 -9.24 14.07
N PRO A 99 -12.42 -10.37 14.10
CA PRO A 99 -12.45 -11.27 15.26
C PRO A 99 -11.09 -11.87 15.64
N ASP A 100 -10.16 -11.98 14.69
CA ASP A 100 -8.78 -12.44 14.89
C ASP A 100 -7.85 -11.36 15.49
N GLY A 101 -8.40 -10.16 15.74
CA GLY A 101 -7.66 -9.00 16.23
C GLY A 101 -7.03 -8.14 15.13
N THR A 102 -7.18 -8.48 13.85
CA THR A 102 -6.68 -7.66 12.75
C THR A 102 -7.37 -6.29 12.75
N ILE A 103 -6.59 -5.22 12.64
CA ILE A 103 -7.06 -3.83 12.71
C ILE A 103 -6.83 -3.15 11.36
N ILE A 104 -7.85 -2.53 10.80
CA ILE A 104 -7.78 -1.84 9.50
C ILE A 104 -8.22 -0.39 9.67
N HIS A 105 -7.31 0.55 9.41
CA HIS A 105 -7.65 1.96 9.20
C HIS A 105 -7.75 2.23 7.71
N LYS A 106 -8.92 2.64 7.25
CA LYS A 106 -9.18 2.98 5.84
C LYS A 106 -9.31 4.48 5.71
N PHE A 107 -8.48 5.09 4.89
CA PHE A 107 -8.49 6.51 4.56
C PHE A 107 -8.89 6.67 3.10
N MET A 108 -9.81 7.60 2.82
CA MET A 108 -10.25 7.87 1.46
C MET A 108 -9.91 9.31 1.06
N THR A 109 -9.25 9.44 -0.09
CA THR A 109 -9.11 10.72 -0.79
C THR A 109 -9.98 10.72 -2.04
N ARG A 110 -10.05 11.84 -2.76
CA ARG A 110 -10.87 11.96 -4.00
C ARG A 110 -10.58 10.87 -5.06
N LYS A 111 -9.36 10.33 -5.12
CA LYS A 111 -8.93 9.39 -6.16
C LYS A 111 -8.30 8.10 -5.65
N VAL A 112 -7.82 8.10 -4.40
CA VAL A 112 -7.02 6.99 -3.85
C VAL A 112 -7.54 6.61 -2.46
N ASN A 113 -7.67 5.31 -2.25
CA ASN A 113 -7.87 4.70 -0.94
C ASN A 113 -6.52 4.29 -0.35
N TYR A 114 -6.37 4.43 0.96
CA TYR A 114 -5.22 3.96 1.73
C TYR A 114 -5.74 3.09 2.88
N TRP A 115 -5.39 1.81 2.88
CA TRP A 115 -5.80 0.85 3.90
C TRP A 115 -4.56 0.42 4.66
N ASN A 116 -4.46 0.84 5.92
CA ASN A 116 -3.37 0.45 6.80
C ASN A 116 -3.85 -0.68 7.72
N ILE A 117 -3.34 -1.88 7.48
CA ILE A 117 -3.74 -3.12 8.15
C ILE A 117 -2.65 -3.51 9.13
N TYR A 118 -3.02 -3.77 10.38
CA TYR A 118 -2.14 -4.32 11.40
C TYR A 118 -2.57 -5.74 11.75
N PHE A 119 -1.61 -6.66 11.71
CA PHE A 119 -1.77 -8.06 12.08
C PHE A 119 -1.06 -8.31 13.42
N PRO A 120 -1.77 -8.32 14.57
CA PRO A 120 -1.13 -8.41 15.88
C PRO A 120 -0.33 -9.70 16.09
N ALA A 121 -0.83 -10.82 15.56
CA ALA A 121 -0.21 -12.14 15.71
C ALA A 121 1.20 -12.20 15.11
N SER A 122 1.38 -11.62 13.92
CA SER A 122 2.68 -11.58 13.23
C SER A 122 3.48 -10.31 13.50
N LYS A 123 2.87 -9.31 14.16
CA LYS A 123 3.42 -7.94 14.27
C LYS A 123 3.76 -7.35 12.90
N GLY A 124 2.97 -7.71 11.89
CA GLY A 124 3.09 -7.22 10.52
C GLY A 124 2.15 -6.05 10.28
N ILE A 125 2.58 -5.11 9.44
CA ILE A 125 1.72 -4.05 8.91
C ILE A 125 1.73 -4.14 7.40
N ARG A 126 0.54 -4.09 6.79
CA ARG A 126 0.37 -3.95 5.34
C ARG A 126 -0.37 -2.67 5.05
N LEU A 127 0.31 -1.72 4.40
CA LEU A 127 -0.30 -0.51 3.87
C LEU A 127 -0.56 -0.70 2.38
N ILE A 128 -1.84 -0.81 2.01
CA ILE A 128 -2.29 -0.92 0.64
C ILE A 128 -2.83 0.43 0.21
N TYR A 129 -2.41 0.96 -0.94
CA TYR A 129 -3.09 2.11 -1.52
C TYR A 129 -3.36 1.93 -3.01
N PHE A 130 -4.54 2.37 -3.43
CA PHE A 130 -5.11 1.98 -4.72
C PHE A 130 -6.12 3.00 -5.24
N SER A 131 -6.35 2.97 -6.56
CA SER A 131 -7.37 3.82 -7.20
C SER A 131 -8.75 3.55 -6.63
N ASN A 132 -9.57 4.57 -6.39
CA ASN A 132 -10.99 4.39 -5.97
C ASN A 132 -11.81 3.60 -6.99
N SER A 133 -11.35 3.51 -8.24
CA SER A 133 -11.97 2.71 -9.30
C SER A 133 -11.56 1.23 -9.31
N PHE A 134 -10.65 0.81 -8.42
CA PHE A 134 -10.15 -0.56 -8.37
C PHE A 134 -11.12 -1.48 -7.62
N THR A 135 -11.55 -2.55 -8.27
CA THR A 135 -12.65 -3.41 -7.80
C THR A 135 -12.20 -4.72 -7.14
N HIS A 136 -10.93 -5.10 -7.27
CA HIS A 136 -10.40 -6.39 -6.80
C HIS A 136 -9.72 -6.31 -5.41
N ILE A 137 -10.05 -5.30 -4.61
CA ILE A 137 -9.40 -5.10 -3.30
C ILE A 137 -9.58 -6.27 -2.34
N LYS A 138 -10.72 -6.97 -2.39
CA LYS A 138 -10.99 -8.12 -1.51
C LYS A 138 -9.99 -9.26 -1.73
N THR A 139 -9.58 -9.51 -2.97
CA THR A 139 -8.61 -10.54 -3.34
C THR A 139 -7.22 -10.29 -2.73
N LEU A 140 -6.89 -9.05 -2.35
CA LEU A 140 -5.61 -8.70 -1.73
C LEU A 140 -5.60 -8.83 -0.20
N LEU A 141 -6.76 -9.15 0.40
CA LEU A 141 -6.94 -9.31 1.84
C LEU A 141 -7.07 -10.77 2.29
N GLU A 142 -7.25 -11.68 1.34
CA GLU A 142 -7.31 -13.14 1.52
C GLU A 142 -5.89 -13.73 1.63
#